data_AF-A0A6I9MXE2-F1
#
_entry.id   AF-A0A6I9MXE2-F1
#
_cell.length_a   1.000
_cell.length_b   1.000
_cell.length_c   1.000
_cell.angle_alpha   90.00
_cell.angle_beta   90.00
_cell.angle_gamma   90.00
#
_symmetry.space_group_name_H-M   'P 1'
#
loop_
_entity.id
_entity.type
_entity.pdbx_description
1 polymer ?
#
loop_
_entity_poly.entity_id
_entity_poly.type
_entity_poly.pdbx_seq_one_letter_code
_entity_poly.pdbx_strand_id
1 'polypeptide(L)'
;CALQVEVTEKNPGGYLSAAEIPLSRLYIGMAGVFFTAAMVWVYTLMKHRYSVFKIHWLMAALAFTKAISLVFHSINYHFINTEGHPIEGWAVMYYITHLLKGALLFITLALIGTGWAFVKYILSDKEKKIFMIVIPLQ
;
A
#
# COMPACT_ATOMS: atom_id res chain seq x y z
N CYS A 1 19.52 -35.33 28.21
CA CYS A 1 19.76 -33.95 28.67
C CYS A 1 20.42 -33.20 27.50
N ALA A 2 19.64 -32.47 26.69
CA ALA A 2 20.19 -31.71 25.58
C ALA A 2 20.53 -30.31 26.08
N LEU A 3 21.80 -29.91 25.94
CA LEU A 3 22.25 -28.56 26.24
C LEU A 3 21.77 -27.65 25.11
N GLN A 4 20.76 -26.81 25.37
CA GLN A 4 20.38 -25.74 24.43
C GLN A 4 21.29 -24.54 24.68
N VAL A 5 22.14 -24.26 23.71
CA VAL A 5 22.98 -23.06 23.70
C VAL A 5 22.26 -22.03 22.85
N GLU A 6 21.76 -20.96 23.47
CA GLU A 6 21.12 -19.84 22.80
C GLU A 6 22.16 -18.76 22.55
N VAL A 7 22.53 -18.57 21.28
CA VAL A 7 23.47 -17.54 20.84
C VAL A 7 22.66 -16.33 20.38
N THR A 8 22.78 -15.22 21.10
CA THR A 8 22.11 -13.95 20.76
C THR A 8 23.13 -12.95 20.24
N GLU A 9 23.06 -12.61 18.95
CA GLU A 9 23.89 -11.56 18.36
C GLU A 9 23.29 -10.17 18.64
N LYS A 10 24.08 -9.25 19.20
CA LYS A 10 23.66 -7.89 19.56
C LYS A 10 24.70 -6.89 19.09
N ASN A 11 24.24 -5.79 18.49
CA ASN A 11 25.08 -4.69 18.04
C ASN A 11 25.04 -3.51 19.04
N PRO A 12 25.99 -2.55 19.01
CA PRO A 12 25.91 -1.35 19.85
C PRO A 12 24.70 -0.50 19.43
N GLY A 13 23.58 -0.65 20.13
CA GLY A 13 22.33 0.07 19.86
C GLY A 13 21.07 -0.78 19.65
N GLY A 14 21.17 -2.12 19.69
CA GLY A 14 20.02 -3.02 19.63
C GLY A 14 20.32 -4.35 18.94
N TYR A 15 19.27 -5.09 18.61
CA TYR A 15 19.35 -6.40 17.97
C TYR A 15 19.36 -6.32 16.42
N LEU A 16 19.21 -5.13 15.84
CA LEU A 16 19.31 -4.94 14.39
C LEU A 16 20.77 -4.97 13.91
N SER A 17 20.97 -5.50 12.70
CA SER A 17 22.24 -5.33 12.00
C SER A 17 22.54 -3.85 11.78
N ALA A 18 23.82 -3.45 11.74
CA ALA A 18 24.22 -2.06 11.59
C ALA A 18 23.62 -1.39 10.33
N ALA A 19 23.37 -2.17 9.28
CA ALA A 19 22.73 -1.73 8.05
C ALA A 19 21.21 -1.52 8.17
N GLU A 20 20.56 -2.13 9.16
CA GLU A 20 19.10 -2.11 9.34
C GLU A 20 18.63 -1.04 10.33
N ILE A 21 19.52 -0.56 11.21
CA ILE A 21 19.27 0.57 12.11
C ILE A 21 18.74 1.83 11.39
N PRO A 22 19.30 2.28 10.25
CA PRO A 22 18.75 3.42 9.52
C PRO A 22 17.42 3.11 8.84
N LEU A 23 17.09 1.83 8.61
CA LEU A 23 15.96 1.41 7.79
C LEU A 23 14.61 1.74 8.45
N SER A 24 14.48 1.58 9.78
CA SER A 24 13.28 1.99 10.52
C SER A 24 12.98 3.50 10.35
N ARG A 25 14.02 4.34 10.40
CA ARG A 25 13.92 5.80 10.23
C ARG A 25 13.57 6.18 8.79
N LEU A 26 14.11 5.45 7.81
CA LEU A 26 13.76 5.64 6.41
C LEU A 26 12.29 5.31 6.15
N TYR A 27 11.77 4.22 6.72
CA TYR A 27 10.36 3.85 6.55
C TYR A 27 9.39 4.87 7.12
N ILE A 28 9.64 5.43 8.31
CA ILE A 28 8.77 6.47 8.87
C ILE A 28 8.86 7.78 8.08
N GLY A 29 10.06 8.15 7.61
CA GLY A 29 10.25 9.31 6.74
C GLY A 29 9.47 9.17 5.43
N MET A 30 9.60 8.02 4.77
CA MET A 30 8.84 7.73 3.54
C MET A 30 7.34 7.66 3.79
N ALA A 31 6.89 7.14 4.93
CA ALA A 31 5.47 7.14 5.29
C ALA A 31 4.92 8.57 5.33
N GLY A 32 5.66 9.50 5.94
CA GLY A 32 5.31 10.92 5.96
C GLY A 32 5.21 11.54 4.56
N VAL A 33 6.17 11.23 3.68
CA VAL A 33 6.15 11.70 2.28
C VAL A 33 4.93 11.17 1.53
N PHE A 34 4.63 9.87 1.62
CA PHE A 34 3.46 9.30 0.95
C PHE A 34 2.14 9.84 1.51
N PHE A 35 2.06 10.05 2.83
CA PHE A 35 0.87 10.61 3.47
C PHE A 35 0.62 12.06 3.05
N THR A 36 1.65 12.90 3.07
CA THR A 36 1.55 14.30 2.64
C THR A 36 1.19 14.42 1.16
N ALA A 37 1.82 13.62 0.29
CA ALA A 37 1.46 13.54 -1.12
C ALA A 37 -0.01 13.12 -1.32
N ALA A 38 -0.48 12.10 -0.58
CA ALA A 38 -1.88 11.65 -0.63
C ALA A 38 -2.86 12.75 -0.19
N MET A 39 -2.53 13.50 0.88
CA MET A 39 -3.35 14.62 1.36
C MET A 39 -3.44 15.75 0.32
N VAL A 40 -2.32 16.15 -0.28
CA VAL A 40 -2.28 17.15 -1.36
C VAL A 40 -3.09 16.67 -2.57
N TRP A 41 -2.98 15.39 -2.90
CA TRP A 41 -3.73 14.79 -4.00
C TRP A 41 -5.24 14.81 -3.72
N VAL A 42 -5.69 14.38 -2.54
CA VAL A 42 -7.10 14.44 -2.15
C VAL A 42 -7.62 15.88 -2.15
N TYR A 43 -6.86 16.83 -1.63
CA TYR A 43 -7.23 18.25 -1.67
C TYR A 43 -7.48 18.72 -3.11
N THR A 44 -6.60 18.34 -4.04
CA THR A 44 -6.73 18.66 -5.46
C THR A 44 -7.95 17.98 -6.09
N LEU A 45 -8.21 16.71 -5.76
CA LEU A 45 -9.41 15.97 -6.20
C LEU A 45 -10.71 16.58 -5.69
N MET A 46 -10.71 17.12 -4.46
CA MET A 46 -11.86 17.81 -3.88
C MET A 46 -12.14 19.13 -4.60
N LYS A 47 -11.10 19.86 -5.02
CA LYS A 47 -11.24 21.11 -5.77
C LYS A 47 -11.78 20.91 -7.19
N HIS A 48 -11.46 19.77 -7.83
CA HIS A 48 -11.84 19.46 -9.21
C HIS A 48 -12.87 18.31 -9.33
N ARG A 49 -13.73 18.11 -8.32
CA ARG A 49 -14.68 16.97 -8.20
C ARG A 49 -15.47 16.62 -9.47
N TYR A 50 -15.88 17.61 -10.25
CA TYR A 50 -16.74 17.40 -11.43
C TYR A 50 -16.01 16.91 -12.69
N SER A 51 -14.68 16.99 -12.72
CA SER A 51 -13.87 16.63 -13.90
C SER A 51 -13.02 15.38 -13.68
N VAL A 52 -13.08 14.75 -12.50
CA VAL A 52 -12.10 13.71 -12.14
C VAL A 52 -12.72 12.32 -12.12
N PHE A 53 -12.09 11.41 -12.89
CA PHE A 53 -12.43 9.99 -12.90
C PHE A 53 -12.23 9.31 -11.55
N LYS A 54 -13.11 8.35 -11.24
CA LYS A 54 -13.06 7.54 -10.00
C LYS A 54 -11.73 6.81 -9.78
N ILE A 55 -10.97 6.57 -10.84
CA ILE A 55 -9.61 5.98 -10.77
C ILE A 55 -8.66 6.84 -9.92
N HIS A 56 -8.79 8.17 -9.93
CA HIS A 56 -7.90 9.01 -9.13
C HIS A 56 -8.20 8.90 -7.63
N TRP A 57 -9.45 8.66 -7.25
CA TRP A 57 -9.83 8.36 -5.88
C TRP A 57 -9.29 6.99 -5.44
N LEU A 58 -9.29 6.01 -6.35
CA LEU A 58 -8.61 4.73 -6.11
C LEU A 58 -7.10 4.93 -5.91
N MET A 59 -6.44 5.70 -6.78
CA MET A 59 -5.00 6.02 -6.64
C MET A 59 -4.69 6.74 -5.33
N ALA A 60 -5.57 7.64 -4.87
CA ALA A 60 -5.43 8.26 -3.55
C ALA A 60 -5.49 7.21 -2.42
N ALA A 61 -6.44 6.27 -2.49
CA ALA A 61 -6.52 5.16 -1.53
C ALA A 61 -5.25 4.29 -1.55
N LEU A 62 -4.68 4.01 -2.73
CA LEU A 62 -3.40 3.29 -2.86
C LEU A 62 -2.26 4.01 -2.12
N ALA A 63 -2.18 5.34 -2.26
CA ALA A 63 -1.15 6.14 -1.62
C ALA A 63 -1.26 6.11 -0.08
N PHE A 64 -2.49 6.18 0.46
CA PHE A 64 -2.72 6.02 1.91
C PHE A 64 -2.34 4.62 2.40
N THR A 65 -2.75 3.57 1.68
CA THR A 65 -2.35 2.20 2.03
C THR A 65 -0.83 2.04 2.03
N LYS A 66 -0.13 2.67 1.08
CA LYS A 66 1.34 2.65 1.03
C LYS A 66 1.95 3.32 2.26
N ALA A 67 1.45 4.50 2.66
CA ALA A 67 1.91 5.19 3.87
C ALA A 67 1.71 4.32 5.12
N ILE A 68 0.52 3.75 5.29
CA ILE A 68 0.19 2.85 6.42
C ILE A 68 1.11 1.61 6.43
N SER A 69 1.36 1.00 5.27
CA SER A 69 2.26 -0.14 5.15
C SER A 69 3.70 0.21 5.58
N LEU A 70 4.18 1.41 5.28
CA LEU A 70 5.51 1.89 5.68
C LEU A 70 5.58 2.14 7.20
N VAL A 71 4.52 2.68 7.81
CA VAL A 71 4.44 2.85 9.26
C VAL A 71 4.54 1.50 9.97
N PHE A 72 3.76 0.51 9.55
CA PHE A 72 3.83 -0.82 10.16
C PHE A 72 5.21 -1.47 10.03
N HIS A 73 5.88 -1.25 8.90
CA HIS A 73 7.23 -1.74 8.69
C HIS A 73 8.24 -1.05 9.62
N SER A 74 8.11 0.27 9.81
CA SER A 74 8.93 1.03 10.76
C SER A 74 8.76 0.54 12.19
N ILE A 75 7.51 0.32 12.62
CA ILE A 75 7.20 -0.18 13.98
C ILE A 75 7.75 -1.59 14.19
N ASN A 76 7.59 -2.49 13.21
CA ASN A 76 8.15 -3.84 13.29
C ASN A 76 9.67 -3.81 13.48
N TYR A 77 10.38 -3.01 12.67
CA TYR A 77 11.83 -2.84 12.83
C TYR A 77 12.22 -2.21 14.17
N HIS A 78 11.43 -1.27 14.69
CA HIS A 78 11.68 -0.68 16.01
C HIS A 78 11.54 -1.71 17.15
N PHE A 79 10.53 -2.58 17.07
CA PHE A 79 10.34 -3.66 18.03
C PHE A 79 11.43 -4.73 17.94
N ILE A 80 11.79 -5.17 16.72
CA ILE A 80 12.91 -6.11 16.53
C ILE A 80 14.19 -5.53 17.14
N ASN A 81 14.45 -4.24 16.96
CA ASN A 81 15.63 -3.59 17.54
C ASN A 81 15.66 -3.59 19.08
N THR A 82 14.49 -3.60 19.72
CA THR A 82 14.34 -3.39 21.16
C THR A 82 14.18 -4.71 21.91
N GLU A 83 13.42 -5.66 21.35
CA GLU A 83 13.02 -6.93 22.00
C GLU A 83 13.80 -8.14 21.47
N GLY A 84 14.52 -8.01 20.35
CA GLY A 84 15.34 -9.09 19.77
C GLY A 84 14.56 -10.20 19.06
N HIS A 85 13.23 -10.25 19.22
CA HIS A 85 12.34 -11.20 18.56
C HIS A 85 11.09 -10.50 18.02
N PRO A 86 10.59 -10.87 16.83
CA PRO A 86 9.33 -10.34 16.32
C PRO A 86 8.15 -10.85 17.15
N ILE A 87 7.32 -9.93 17.68
CA ILE A 87 6.11 -10.28 18.43
C ILE A 87 5.04 -10.82 17.46
N GLU A 88 4.38 -11.92 17.81
CA GLU A 88 3.42 -12.63 16.94
C GLU A 88 2.30 -11.74 16.36
N GLY A 89 1.85 -10.72 17.09
CA GLY A 89 0.85 -9.76 16.60
C GLY A 89 1.31 -8.94 15.38
N TRP A 90 2.62 -8.74 15.20
CA TRP A 90 3.17 -8.05 14.02
C TRP A 90 3.16 -8.91 12.77
N ALA A 91 3.23 -10.25 12.92
CA ALA A 91 3.07 -11.17 11.79
C ALA A 91 1.68 -11.00 11.17
N VAL A 92 0.63 -10.87 11.99
CA VAL A 92 -0.74 -10.59 11.53
C VAL A 92 -0.80 -9.28 10.74
N MET A 93 -0.16 -8.22 11.23
CA MET A 93 -0.06 -6.93 10.53
C MET A 93 0.68 -7.03 9.19
N TYR A 94 1.76 -7.82 9.14
CA TYR A 94 2.48 -8.13 7.92
C TYR A 94 1.58 -8.85 6.91
N TYR A 95 0.83 -9.87 7.33
CA TYR A 95 -0.10 -10.59 6.45
C TYR A 95 -1.22 -9.68 5.94
N ILE A 96 -1.81 -8.84 6.80
CA ILE A 96 -2.84 -7.86 6.41
C ILE A 96 -2.29 -6.88 5.37
N THR A 97 -1.12 -6.29 5.62
CA THR A 97 -0.52 -5.33 4.67
C THR A 97 -0.06 -5.98 3.37
N HIS A 98 0.44 -7.22 3.42
CA HIS A 98 0.83 -7.99 2.25
C HIS A 98 -0.39 -8.33 1.38
N LEU A 99 -1.47 -8.81 1.99
CA LEU A 99 -2.74 -9.09 1.33
C LEU A 99 -3.34 -7.82 0.73
N LEU A 100 -3.33 -6.71 1.48
CA LEU A 100 -3.89 -5.44 1.02
C LEU A 100 -3.09 -4.86 -0.16
N LYS A 101 -1.75 -4.95 -0.16
CA LYS A 101 -0.91 -4.59 -1.32
C LYS A 101 -1.26 -5.41 -2.55
N GLY A 102 -1.36 -6.74 -2.40
CA GLY A 102 -1.69 -7.66 -3.49
C GLY A 102 -3.08 -7.38 -4.07
N ALA A 103 -4.09 -7.31 -3.21
CA ALA A 103 -5.48 -7.05 -3.61
C ALA A 103 -5.61 -5.70 -4.33
N LEU A 104 -4.99 -4.64 -3.80
CA LEU A 104 -5.06 -3.30 -4.38
C LEU A 104 -4.37 -3.20 -5.75
N LEU A 105 -3.19 -3.82 -5.90
CA LEU A 105 -2.52 -3.90 -7.21
C LEU A 105 -3.38 -4.66 -8.22
N PHE A 106 -3.94 -5.80 -7.81
CA PHE A 106 -4.78 -6.63 -8.68
C PHE A 106 -6.08 -5.92 -9.08
N ILE A 107 -6.73 -5.23 -8.14
CA ILE A 107 -7.93 -4.41 -8.40
C ILE A 107 -7.60 -3.26 -9.35
N THR A 108 -6.46 -2.60 -9.18
CA THR A 108 -6.03 -1.48 -10.04
C THR A 108 -5.73 -1.97 -11.45
N LEU A 109 -4.98 -3.06 -11.60
CA LEU A 109 -4.70 -3.71 -12.89
C LEU A 109 -5.97 -4.22 -13.55
N ALA A 110 -6.89 -4.83 -12.80
CA ALA A 110 -8.17 -5.28 -13.33
C ALA A 110 -9.01 -4.09 -13.80
N LEU A 111 -9.05 -2.98 -13.07
CA LEU A 111 -9.77 -1.76 -13.47
C LEU A 111 -9.17 -1.10 -14.72
N ILE A 112 -7.85 -1.15 -14.88
CA ILE A 112 -7.15 -0.67 -16.08
C ILE A 112 -7.38 -1.64 -17.25
N GLY A 113 -7.18 -2.94 -17.03
CA GLY A 113 -7.14 -3.98 -18.07
C GLY A 113 -8.51 -4.47 -18.54
N THR A 114 -9.54 -4.44 -17.68
CA THR A 114 -10.91 -4.81 -18.10
C THR A 114 -11.57 -3.72 -18.93
N GLY A 115 -11.03 -2.48 -18.96
CA GLY A 115 -11.60 -1.34 -19.68
C GLY A 115 -13.01 -0.94 -19.23
N TRP A 116 -13.68 -1.73 -18.41
CA TRP A 116 -15.09 -1.61 -18.03
C TRP A 116 -15.34 -0.43 -17.09
N ALA A 117 -14.35 -0.10 -16.26
CA ALA A 117 -14.34 1.14 -15.47
C ALA A 117 -14.24 2.38 -16.36
N PHE A 118 -13.58 2.28 -17.52
CA PHE A 118 -13.52 3.32 -18.54
C PHE A 118 -14.86 3.39 -19.29
N VAL A 119 -15.36 2.26 -19.82
CA VAL A 119 -16.62 2.15 -20.58
C VAL A 119 -17.84 2.59 -19.77
N LYS A 120 -17.93 2.23 -18.48
CA LYS A 120 -19.09 2.57 -17.65
C LYS A 120 -19.15 4.04 -17.23
N TYR A 121 -17.99 4.71 -17.13
CA TYR A 121 -17.89 6.06 -16.54
C TYR A 121 -17.51 7.18 -17.51
N ILE A 122 -16.91 6.88 -18.67
CA ILE A 122 -16.57 7.89 -19.68
C ILE A 122 -17.62 7.99 -20.79
N LEU A 123 -18.38 6.92 -21.07
CA LEU A 123 -19.44 6.94 -22.08
C LEU A 123 -20.78 7.37 -21.48
N SER A 124 -21.47 8.30 -22.14
CA SER A 124 -22.87 8.63 -21.87
C SER A 124 -23.76 7.41 -22.16
N ASP A 125 -24.95 7.30 -21.54
CA ASP A 125 -25.82 6.12 -21.69
C ASP A 125 -26.19 5.82 -23.16
N LYS A 126 -26.14 6.83 -24.04
CA LYS A 126 -26.25 6.67 -25.50
C LYS A 126 -25.07 5.94 -26.13
N GLU A 127 -23.84 6.27 -25.72
CA GLU A 127 -22.63 5.69 -26.30
C GLU A 127 -22.44 4.24 -25.81
N LYS A 128 -22.80 3.94 -24.56
CA LYS A 128 -22.80 2.55 -24.02
C LYS A 128 -23.66 1.62 -24.86
N LYS A 129 -24.82 2.11 -25.34
CA LYS A 129 -25.73 1.33 -26.19
C LYS A 129 -25.12 1.03 -27.57
N ILE A 130 -24.34 1.97 -28.12
CA ILE A 130 -23.64 1.79 -29.39
C ILE A 130 -22.54 0.71 -29.24
N PHE A 131 -21.69 0.82 -28.22
CA PHE A 131 -20.62 -0.17 -28.00
C PHE A 131 -21.15 -1.58 -27.68
N MET A 132 -22.22 -1.68 -26.89
CA MET A 132 -22.83 -2.98 -26.56
C MET A 132 -23.42 -3.69 -27.80
N ILE A 133 -23.79 -2.94 -28.84
CA ILE A 133 -24.26 -3.49 -30.12
C ILE A 133 -23.07 -3.78 -31.05
N VAL A 134 -22.07 -2.90 -31.08
CA VAL A 134 -20.94 -2.99 -32.02
C VAL A 134 -19.95 -4.09 -31.66
N ILE A 135 -19.67 -4.33 -30.37
CA ILE A 135 -18.71 -5.34 -29.91
C ILE A 135 -19.10 -6.79 -30.32
N PRO A 136 -20.36 -7.25 -30.17
CA PRO A 136 -20.75 -8.57 -30.67
C PRO A 136 -20.94 -8.63 -32.19
N LEU A 137 -20.88 -7.50 -32.90
CA LEU A 137 -20.97 -7.44 -34.37
C LEU A 137 -19.57 -7.48 -35.05
N GLN A 138 -18.50 -7.23 -34.30
CA GLN A 138 -17.10 -7.46 -34.72
C GLN A 138 -16.66 -8.89 -34.39
#